data_AF-A0A645CM67-F1
#
_entry.id   AF-A0A645CM67-F1
#
_cell.length_a   1.000
_cell.length_b   1.000
_cell.length_c   1.000
_cell.angle_alpha   90.00
_cell.angle_beta   90.00
_cell.angle_gamma   90.00
#
_symmetry.space_group_name_H-M   'P 1'
#
loop_
_entity.id
_entity.type
_entity.pdbx_description
1 polymer ?
#
loop_
_entity_poly.entity_id
_entity_poly.type
_entity_poly.pdbx_seq_one_letter_code
_entity_poly.pdbx_strand_id
1 'polypeptide(L)' 'MIEITKKHLILGAPELAGRDVEIFIEDEYLFSATVSRHGDVKLRINSDLALDILEAQENGDFVEVRPI' A
#
# COMPACT_ATOMS: atom_id res chain seq x y z
N MET A 1 -2.76 3.96 -6.69
CA MET A 1 -2.39 3.00 -7.77
C MET A 1 -1.43 1.95 -7.21
N ILE A 2 -1.56 0.69 -7.60
CA ILE A 2 -0.64 -0.38 -7.14
C ILE A 2 0.27 -0.77 -8.30
N GLU A 3 1.58 -0.82 -8.06
CA GLU A 3 2.58 -1.26 -9.03
C GLU A 3 3.46 -2.35 -8.43
N ILE A 4 3.73 -3.41 -9.21
CA ILE A 4 4.53 -4.55 -8.78
C ILE A 4 5.82 -4.59 -9.58
N THR A 5 6.93 -4.67 -8.88
CA THR A 5 8.27 -4.84 -9.45
C THR A 5 8.87 -6.16 -8.97
N LYS A 6 10.01 -6.57 -9.55
CA LYS A 6 10.73 -7.80 -9.14
C LYS A 6 11.08 -7.87 -7.65
N LYS A 7 11.15 -6.73 -6.95
CA LYS A 7 11.59 -6.66 -5.54
C LYS A 7 10.59 -5.99 -4.61
N HIS A 8 9.67 -5.20 -5.15
CA HIS A 8 8.79 -4.35 -4.35
C HIS A 8 7.38 -4.30 -4.91
N LEU A 9 6.41 -4.25 -4.00
CA LEU A 9 5.08 -3.73 -4.25
C LEU A 9 5.07 -2.24 -3.89
N ILE A 10 4.50 -1.41 -4.75
CA ILE A 10 4.52 0.04 -4.64
C ILE A 10 3.07 0.54 -4.64
N LEU A 11 2.66 1.15 -3.53
CA LEU A 11 1.39 1.87 -3.42
C LEU A 11 1.64 3.34 -3.72
N GLY A 12 1.09 3.84 -4.82
CA GLY A 12 1.13 5.25 -5.19
C GLY A 12 0.00 6.05 -4.55
N ALA A 13 0.38 7.07 -3.77
CA ALA A 13 -0.44 8.08 -3.12
C ALA A 13 0.22 9.48 -3.25
N PRO A 14 0.32 10.04 -4.48
CA PRO A 14 1.04 11.29 -4.75
C PRO A 14 0.51 12.50 -3.99
N GLU A 15 -0.81 12.56 -3.77
CA GLU A 15 -1.45 13.63 -2.99
C GLU A 15 -1.10 13.62 -1.50
N LEU A 16 -0.57 12.50 -0.99
CA LEU A 16 -0.23 12.30 0.41
C LEU A 16 1.29 12.29 0.65
N ALA A 17 2.09 12.74 -0.32
CA ALA A 17 3.55 12.73 -0.21
C ALA A 17 4.07 13.39 1.08
N GLY A 18 4.92 12.66 1.82
CA GLY A 18 5.49 13.12 3.08
C GLY A 18 4.54 13.10 4.27
N ARG A 19 3.36 12.49 4.16
CA ARG A 19 2.40 12.31 5.24
C ARG A 19 2.35 10.87 5.73
N ASP A 20 1.92 10.70 6.97
CA ASP A 20 1.58 9.38 7.50
C ASP A 20 0.19 8.97 7.03
N VAL A 21 0.07 7.71 6.64
CA VAL A 21 -1.15 7.11 6.12
C VAL A 21 -1.39 5.76 6.77
N GLU A 22 -2.65 5.36 6.77
CA GLU A 22 -3.13 4.04 7.13
C GLU A 22 -3.60 3.32 5.87
N ILE A 23 -3.25 2.05 5.76
CA ILE A 23 -3.59 1.19 4.64
C ILE A 23 -4.64 0.20 5.13
N PHE A 24 -5.71 0.07 4.36
CA PHE A 24 -6.83 -0.83 4.62
C PHE A 24 -7.02 -1.78 3.44
N ILE A 25 -7.51 -2.98 3.73
CA ILE A 25 -8.09 -3.89 2.74
C ILE A 25 -9.58 -3.96 3.08
N GLU A 26 -10.44 -3.56 2.15
CA GLU A 26 -11.86 -3.28 2.39
C GLU A 26 -12.01 -2.22 3.50
N ASP A 27 -12.41 -2.66 4.70
CA ASP A 27 -12.53 -1.84 5.92
C ASP A 27 -11.63 -2.36 7.06
N GLU A 28 -10.79 -3.36 6.79
CA GLU A 28 -9.85 -3.90 7.77
C GLU A 28 -8.51 -3.16 7.71
N TYR A 29 -8.10 -2.63 8.86
CA TYR A 29 -6.79 -2.00 9.01
C TYR A 29 -5.69 -3.03 8.80
N LEU A 30 -4.75 -2.72 7.90
CA LEU A 30 -3.59 -3.57 7.63
C LEU A 30 -2.35 -3.03 8.36
N PHE A 31 -1.93 -1.81 8.04
CA PHE A 31 -0.77 -1.16 8.65
C PHE A 31 -0.75 0.36 8.40
N SER A 32 0.12 1.07 9.11
CA SER A 32 0.42 2.48 8.86
C SER A 32 1.84 2.66 8.34
N ALA A 33 2.03 3.67 7.50
CA ALA A 33 3.33 4.01 6.94
C ALA A 33 3.42 5.48 6.56
N THR A 34 4.64 5.99 6.48
CA THR A 34 4.90 7.32 5.93
C THR A 34 5.06 7.24 4.42
N VAL A 35 4.27 8.02 3.68
CA VAL A 35 4.41 8.15 2.23
C VAL A 35 5.72 8.87 1.91
N SER A 36 6.47 8.34 0.96
CA SER A 36 7.71 8.96 0.50
C SER A 36 7.46 10.37 -0.06
N ARG A 37 8.52 11.17 -0.22
CA ARG A 37 8.43 12.49 -0.88
C ARG A 37 8.00 12.41 -2.35
N HIS A 38 8.14 11.25 -2.98
CA HIS A 38 7.69 10.99 -4.34
C HIS A 38 6.24 10.48 -4.39
N GLY A 39 5.57 10.33 -3.25
CA GLY A 39 4.18 9.93 -3.22
C GLY A 39 3.96 8.43 -3.27
N ASP A 40 4.89 7.63 -2.72
CA ASP A 40 4.82 6.18 -2.77
C ASP A 40 5.11 5.52 -1.41
N VAL A 41 4.49 4.37 -1.18
CA VAL A 41 4.83 3.43 -0.11
C VAL A 41 5.38 2.17 -0.76
N LYS A 42 6.58 1.75 -0.36
CA LYS A 42 7.26 0.56 -0.89
C LYS A 42 7.27 -0.56 0.13
N LEU A 43 6.72 -1.70 -0.26
CA LEU A 43 6.80 -2.95 0.48
C LEU A 43 7.73 -3.91 -0.25
N ARG A 44 8.40 -4.79 0.50
CA ARG A 44 9.18 -5.87 -0.12
C ARG A 44 8.21 -6.88 -0.68
N ILE A 45 8.42 -7.35 -1.90
CA ILE A 45 7.45 -8.23 -2.56
C ILE A 45 7.19 -9.55 -1.81
N ASN A 46 8.13 -9.98 -0.97
CA ASN A 46 8.03 -11.20 -0.15
C ASN A 46 7.68 -10.93 1.32
N SER A 47 7.30 -9.71 1.71
CA SER A 47 6.79 -9.46 3.06
C SER A 47 5.34 -9.89 3.18
N ASP A 48 4.92 -10.35 4.36
CA ASP A 48 3.52 -10.75 4.63
C ASP A 48 2.52 -9.67 4.17
N LEU A 49 2.76 -8.40 4.53
CA LEU A 49 1.94 -7.25 4.10
C LEU A 49 1.79 -7.11 2.58
N ALA A 50 2.82 -7.46 1.81
CA ALA A 50 2.75 -7.37 0.35
C ALA A 50 1.95 -8.54 -0.22
N LEU A 51 2.08 -9.73 0.37
CA LEU A 51 1.29 -10.91 -0.01
C LEU A 51 -0.19 -10.69 0.28
N ASP A 52 -0.54 -10.11 1.43
CA ASP A 52 -1.93 -9.79 1.79
C ASP A 52 -2.57 -8.83 0.77
N ILE A 53 -1.85 -7.77 0.36
CA ILE A 53 -2.32 -6.82 -0.65
C ILE A 53 -2.45 -7.47 -2.03
N LEU A 54 -1.54 -8.37 -2.39
CA LEU A 54 -1.61 -9.09 -3.66
C LEU A 54 -2.81 -10.03 -3.69
N GLU A 55 -3.03 -10.78 -2.62
CA GLU A 55 -4.16 -11.69 -2.48
C GLU A 55 -5.49 -10.92 -2.54
N ALA A 56 -5.59 -9.80 -1.82
CA ALA A 56 -6.72 -8.88 -1.91
C ALA A 56 -6.99 -8.43 -3.36
N GLN A 57 -5.94 -8.01 -4.09
CA GLN A 57 -6.08 -7.61 -5.49
C GLN A 57 -6.51 -8.77 -6.40
N GLU A 58 -6.06 -10.01 -6.15
CA GLU A 58 -6.49 -11.20 -6.89
C GLU A 58 -7.94 -11.60 -6.58
N ASN A 59 -8.38 -11.40 -5.34
CA ASN A 59 -9.76 -11.65 -4.90
C ASN A 59 -10.74 -10.56 -5.36
N GLY A 60 -10.23 -9.39 -5.78
CA GLY A 60 -11.03 -8.24 -6.18
C GLY A 60 -11.42 -7.33 -5.02
N ASP A 61 -10.77 -7.50 -3.87
CA ASP A 61 -10.91 -6.62 -2.70
C ASP A 61 -10.21 -5.28 -2.95
N PHE A 62 -10.73 -4.23 -2.33
CA PHE A 62 -10.25 -2.86 -2.49
C PHE A 62 -9.19 -2.52 -1.45
N VAL A 63 -8.04 -2.02 -1.91
CA VAL A 63 -6.98 -1.52 -1.03
C VAL A 63 -7.09 -0.01 -0.95
N GLU A 64 -7.30 0.53 0.25
CA GLU A 64 -7.49 1.96 0.49
C GLU A 64 -6.32 2.55 1.29
N VAL A 65 -5.95 3.79 0.95
CA VAL A 65 -4.91 4.55 1.66
C VAL A 65 -5.55 5.82 2.22
N ARG A 66 -5.57 5.95 3.55
CA ARG A 66 -6.21 7.06 4.26
C ARG A 66 -5.15 7.91 4.96
N PRO A 67 -5.17 9.25 4.85
CA PRO A 67 -4.31 10.10 5.65
C PRO A 67 -4.73 10.10 7.14
N ILE A 68 -3.74 10.24 8.01
CA ILE A 68 -3.94 10.47 9.46
C ILE A 68 -4.18 11.97 9.74
#